data_AF-A0A4Y8ULC9-F1
#
_entry.id   AF-A0A4Y8ULC9-F1
#
_cell.length_a   1.000
_cell.length_b   1.000
_cell.length_c   1.000
_cell.angle_alpha   90.00
_cell.angle_beta   90.00
_cell.angle_gamma   90.00
#
_symmetry.space_group_name_H-M   'P 1'
#
loop_
_entity.id
_entity.type
_entity.pdbx_description
1 polymer ?
#
loop_
_entity_poly.entity_id
_entity_poly.type
_entity_poly.pdbx_seq_one_letter_code
_entity_poly.pdbx_strand_id
1 'polypeptide(L)'
;MTTHDTQPDPYPDDLPVAVSAPMRHAKVRAFTDHTTVGQVVVDDDGAVTIGCACGMTLTNGPGWSLDEHIRLHRAEARFLALSAVAPEGIPRLVAAADVPQQH
;
A
#
# COMPACT_ATOMS: atom_id res chain seq x y z
N MET A 1 33.31 -32.88 -29.38
CA MET A 1 33.55 -32.63 -27.94
C MET A 1 33.72 -31.13 -27.81
N THR A 2 32.62 -30.41 -27.68
CA THR A 2 32.60 -28.93 -27.75
C THR A 2 32.41 -28.41 -26.33
N THR A 3 33.47 -27.83 -25.77
CA THR A 3 33.44 -27.20 -24.44
C THR A 3 32.58 -25.94 -24.51
N HIS A 4 31.46 -25.93 -23.79
CA HIS A 4 30.72 -24.69 -23.51
C HIS A 4 31.59 -23.82 -22.62
N ASP A 5 31.99 -22.66 -23.15
CA ASP A 5 32.62 -21.60 -22.40
C ASP A 5 31.52 -20.92 -21.57
N THR A 6 31.45 -21.23 -20.27
CA THR A 6 30.49 -20.61 -19.35
C THR A 6 30.95 -19.18 -19.09
N GLN A 7 30.44 -18.24 -19.88
CA GLN A 7 30.67 -16.82 -19.64
C GLN A 7 30.03 -16.44 -18.28
N PRO A 8 30.79 -15.83 -17.35
CA PRO A 8 30.23 -15.42 -16.07
C PRO A 8 29.16 -14.33 -16.27
N ASP A 9 28.12 -14.39 -15.46
CA ASP A 9 27.02 -13.42 -15.48
C ASP A 9 27.57 -11.99 -15.22
N PRO A 10 27.41 -11.04 -16.15
CA PRO A 10 28.04 -9.72 -16.05
C PRO A 10 27.43 -8.83 -14.95
N TYR A 11 26.37 -9.29 -14.29
CA TYR A 11 25.73 -8.56 -13.20
C TYR A 11 26.04 -9.24 -11.87
N PRO A 12 26.90 -8.67 -11.03
CA PRO A 12 27.03 -9.15 -9.66
C PRO A 12 25.67 -9.00 -8.96
N ASP A 13 25.26 -10.01 -8.21
CA ASP A 13 24.06 -10.03 -7.33
C ASP A 13 24.04 -8.89 -6.28
N ASP A 14 25.11 -8.09 -6.21
CA ASP A 14 25.41 -7.09 -5.18
C ASP A 14 25.36 -5.65 -5.70
N LEU A 15 24.58 -5.38 -6.77
CA LEU A 15 24.30 -4.00 -7.14
C LEU A 15 23.44 -3.34 -6.06
N PRO A 16 23.79 -2.13 -5.59
CA PRO A 16 23.05 -1.46 -4.54
C PRO A 16 21.61 -1.22 -5.01
N VAL A 17 20.65 -1.78 -4.27
CA VAL A 17 19.23 -1.56 -4.48
C VAL A 17 18.97 -0.06 -4.41
N ALA A 18 18.45 0.53 -5.49
CA ALA A 18 18.04 1.93 -5.46
C ALA A 18 17.09 2.12 -4.27
N VAL A 19 17.36 3.11 -3.41
CA VAL A 19 16.62 3.39 -2.15
C VAL A 19 15.09 3.45 -2.37
N SER A 20 14.68 3.80 -3.58
CA SER A 20 13.28 3.89 -4.00
C SER A 20 12.64 2.56 -4.44
N ALA A 21 13.40 1.49 -4.67
CA ALA A 21 12.85 0.20 -5.13
C ALA A 21 11.92 -0.46 -4.08
N PRO A 22 12.29 -0.56 -2.78
CA PRO A 22 11.37 -1.05 -1.76
C PRO A 22 10.08 -0.23 -1.67
N MET A 23 10.19 1.10 -1.77
CA MET A 23 9.04 2.01 -1.75
C MET A 23 8.13 1.84 -2.98
N ARG A 24 8.72 1.66 -4.17
CA ARG A 24 7.94 1.39 -5.40
C ARG A 24 7.17 0.08 -5.27
N HIS A 25 7.82 -0.99 -4.81
CA HIS A 25 7.17 -2.27 -4.60
C HIS A 25 6.06 -2.17 -3.54
N ALA A 26 6.30 -1.48 -2.42
CA ALA A 26 5.30 -1.28 -1.38
C ALA A 26 4.08 -0.50 -1.90
N LYS A 27 4.29 0.56 -2.69
CA LYS A 27 3.20 1.30 -3.32
C LYS A 27 2.36 0.42 -4.25
N VAL A 28 3.01 -0.40 -5.09
CA VAL A 28 2.30 -1.29 -6.03
C VAL A 28 1.50 -2.33 -5.25
N ARG A 29 2.10 -2.99 -4.25
CA ARG A 29 1.38 -3.96 -3.40
C ARG A 29 0.17 -3.33 -2.70
N ALA A 30 0.33 -2.17 -2.08
CA ALA A 30 -0.78 -1.49 -1.42
C ALA A 30 -1.94 -1.18 -2.39
N PHE A 31 -1.63 -0.85 -3.65
CA PHE A 31 -2.65 -0.64 -4.68
C PHE A 31 -3.36 -1.95 -5.07
N THR A 32 -2.61 -3.03 -5.29
CA THR A 32 -3.19 -4.33 -5.68
C THR A 32 -4.02 -4.94 -4.56
N ASP A 33 -3.54 -4.85 -3.33
CA ASP A 33 -4.16 -5.47 -2.15
C ASP A 33 -5.41 -4.70 -1.69
N HIS A 34 -5.56 -3.43 -2.10
CA HIS A 34 -6.71 -2.56 -1.77
C HIS A 34 -7.49 -2.08 -3.02
N THR A 35 -7.63 -2.97 -4.00
CA THR A 35 -8.51 -2.75 -5.14
C THR A 35 -9.98 -3.00 -4.74
N THR A 36 -10.90 -2.18 -5.24
CA THR A 36 -12.35 -2.37 -5.03
C THR A 36 -12.82 -3.55 -5.86
N VAL A 37 -13.64 -4.41 -5.28
CA VAL A 37 -14.10 -5.66 -5.87
C VAL A 37 -15.62 -5.80 -5.71
N GLY A 38 -16.25 -6.54 -6.62
CA GLY A 38 -17.69 -6.75 -6.62
C GLY A 38 -18.47 -5.63 -7.31
N GLN A 39 -19.72 -5.43 -6.90
CA GLN A 39 -20.64 -4.44 -7.45
C GLN A 39 -21.04 -3.46 -6.35
N VAL A 40 -21.40 -2.25 -6.77
CA VAL A 40 -22.02 -1.28 -5.85
C VAL A 40 -23.42 -1.77 -5.51
N VAL A 41 -23.73 -1.83 -4.22
CA VAL A 41 -25.07 -2.14 -3.70
C VAL A 41 -25.65 -0.88 -3.07
N VAL A 42 -26.92 -0.61 -3.34
CA VAL A 42 -27.68 0.46 -2.71
C VAL A 42 -28.80 -0.18 -1.92
N ASP A 43 -28.81 0.05 -0.61
CA ASP A 43 -29.80 -0.47 0.31
C ASP A 43 -30.99 0.50 0.43
N ASP A 44 -32.13 -0.01 0.92
CA ASP A 44 -33.38 0.75 1.01
C ASP A 44 -33.30 1.96 1.96
N ASP A 45 -32.33 1.96 2.89
CA ASP A 45 -32.05 3.06 3.81
C ASP A 45 -31.09 4.12 3.23
N GLY A 46 -30.64 3.93 1.99
CA GLY A 46 -29.71 4.83 1.31
C GLY A 46 -28.23 4.55 1.59
N ALA A 47 -27.90 3.45 2.28
CA ALA A 47 -26.53 2.98 2.35
C ALA A 47 -26.05 2.52 0.95
N VAL A 48 -24.83 2.92 0.58
CA VAL A 48 -24.18 2.57 -0.68
C VAL A 48 -22.87 1.89 -0.34
N THR A 49 -22.72 0.64 -0.77
CA THR A 49 -21.61 -0.22 -0.35
C THR A 49 -20.85 -0.85 -1.52
N ILE A 50 -19.57 -1.16 -1.34
CA ILE A 50 -18.74 -1.98 -2.24
C ILE A 50 -17.65 -2.71 -1.45
N GLY A 51 -17.20 -3.87 -1.93
CA GLY A 51 -16.09 -4.60 -1.31
C GLY A 51 -14.70 -4.03 -1.67
N CYS A 52 -13.73 -4.23 -0.79
CA CYS A 52 -12.31 -4.07 -1.03
C CYS A 52 -11.61 -5.44 -0.97
N ALA A 53 -10.56 -5.65 -1.77
CA ALA A 53 -9.82 -6.91 -1.82
C ALA A 53 -9.21 -7.32 -0.47
N CYS A 54 -8.98 -6.36 0.43
CA CYS A 54 -8.56 -6.62 1.81
C CYS A 54 -9.66 -7.22 2.71
N GLY A 55 -10.88 -7.40 2.19
CA GLY A 55 -12.04 -7.94 2.90
C GLY A 55 -12.94 -6.89 3.56
N MET A 56 -12.60 -5.60 3.49
CA MET A 56 -13.43 -4.53 4.03
C MET A 56 -14.62 -4.22 3.12
N THR A 57 -15.80 -4.05 3.71
CA THR A 57 -16.93 -3.39 3.04
C THR A 57 -16.82 -1.88 3.24
N LEU A 58 -16.68 -1.17 2.14
CA LEU A 58 -16.68 0.29 2.11
C LEU A 58 -18.13 0.74 1.93
N THR A 59 -18.61 1.60 2.81
CA THR A 59 -19.99 2.12 2.86
C THR A 59 -19.92 3.63 2.92
N ASN A 60 -20.88 4.40 2.41
CA ASN A 60 -21.00 5.86 2.65
C ASN A 60 -21.39 6.19 4.11
N GLY A 61 -21.42 7.48 4.48
CA GLY A 61 -21.89 7.91 5.80
C GLY A 61 -22.70 9.21 5.76
N PRO A 62 -23.15 9.70 6.93
CA PRO A 62 -24.09 10.84 7.03
C PRO A 62 -23.60 12.18 6.46
N GLY A 63 -22.30 12.30 6.17
CA GLY A 63 -21.69 13.52 5.62
C GLY A 63 -20.55 13.25 4.65
N TRP A 64 -20.44 12.02 4.14
CA TRP A 64 -19.37 11.64 3.24
C TRP A 64 -19.82 10.48 2.33
N SER A 65 -19.35 10.52 1.10
CA SER A 65 -19.69 9.63 0.00
C SER A 65 -18.89 8.32 0.05
N LEU A 66 -19.39 7.30 -0.65
CA LEU A 66 -18.64 6.05 -0.82
C LEU A 66 -17.25 6.29 -1.45
N ASP A 67 -17.15 7.20 -2.42
CA ASP A 67 -15.87 7.57 -3.04
C ASP A 67 -14.88 8.17 -2.03
N GLU A 68 -15.35 8.99 -1.09
CA GLU A 68 -14.51 9.54 -0.03
C GLU A 68 -13.94 8.45 0.87
N HIS A 69 -14.72 7.42 1.22
CA HIS A 69 -14.23 6.28 1.99
C HIS A 69 -13.26 5.42 1.20
N ILE A 70 -13.52 5.16 -0.09
CA ILE A 70 -12.56 4.47 -0.96
C ILE A 70 -11.22 5.22 -1.00
N ARG A 71 -11.26 6.55 -1.21
CA ARG A 71 -10.06 7.39 -1.26
C ARG A 71 -9.29 7.36 0.06
N LEU A 72 -9.99 7.55 1.18
CA LEU A 72 -9.38 7.56 2.51
C LEU A 72 -8.75 6.21 2.84
N HIS A 73 -9.50 5.12 2.66
CA HIS A 73 -9.03 3.76 2.93
C HIS A 73 -7.77 3.41 2.13
N ARG A 74 -7.74 3.72 0.83
CA ARG A 74 -6.57 3.47 -0.01
C ARG A 74 -5.39 4.37 0.34
N ALA A 75 -5.65 5.63 0.70
CA ALA A 75 -4.61 6.55 1.14
C ALA A 75 -3.94 6.05 2.43
N GLU A 76 -4.74 5.60 3.39
CA GLU A 76 -4.27 5.00 4.64
C GLU A 76 -3.45 3.73 4.37
N ALA A 77 -3.99 2.77 3.61
CA ALA A 77 -3.27 1.54 3.27
C ALA A 77 -1.92 1.81 2.59
N ARG A 78 -1.89 2.74 1.64
CA ARG A 78 -0.65 3.17 0.97
C ARG A 78 0.31 3.84 1.94
N PHE A 79 -0.19 4.66 2.85
CA PHE A 79 0.64 5.31 3.86
C PHE A 79 1.30 4.26 4.77
N LEU A 80 0.53 3.32 5.32
CA LEU A 80 1.06 2.23 6.14
C LEU A 80 2.15 1.42 5.43
N ALA A 81 1.88 1.01 4.18
CA ALA A 81 2.84 0.24 3.39
C ALA A 81 4.14 1.01 3.09
N LEU A 82 4.03 2.31 2.80
CA LEU A 82 5.21 3.16 2.55
C LEU A 82 5.99 3.45 3.84
N SER A 83 5.31 3.72 4.95
CA SER A 83 5.94 3.96 6.25
C SER A 83 6.74 2.75 6.74
N ALA A 84 6.28 1.53 6.45
CA ALA A 84 6.97 0.29 6.81
C ALA A 84 8.31 0.08 6.10
N VAL A 85 8.52 0.69 4.93
CA VAL A 85 9.75 0.55 4.13
C VAL A 85 10.50 1.87 3.94
N ALA A 86 10.06 2.93 4.63
CA ALA A 86 10.64 4.25 4.50
C ALA A 86 12.09 4.25 5.04
N PRO A 87 13.05 4.79 4.27
CA PRO A 87 14.44 4.90 4.72
C PRO A 87 14.58 5.95 5.84
N GLU A 88 15.75 6.01 6.47
CA GLU A 88 16.11 7.11 7.36
C GLU A 88 15.96 8.48 6.68
N GLY A 89 15.50 9.47 7.46
CA GLY A 89 15.21 10.81 6.98
C GLY A 89 13.85 11.01 6.30
N ILE A 90 13.10 9.95 6.00
CA ILE A 90 11.71 10.04 5.51
C ILE A 90 10.73 9.84 6.67
N PRO A 91 9.62 10.60 6.76
CA PRO A 91 8.62 10.42 7.81
C PRO A 91 8.10 8.97 7.88
N ARG A 92 8.10 8.41 9.10
CA ARG A 92 7.58 7.08 9.40
C ARG A 92 6.52 7.17 10.48
N LEU A 93 5.75 6.10 10.61
CA LEU A 93 4.92 5.91 11.79
C LEU A 93 5.83 5.67 13.00
N VAL A 94 5.64 6.50 14.02
CA VAL A 94 6.22 6.30 15.36
C VAL A 94 5.14 5.72 16.25
N ALA A 95 5.51 4.80 17.16
CA ALA A 95 4.53 4.32 18.12
C ALA A 95 4.11 5.48 19.01
N ALA A 96 2.84 5.51 19.44
CA ALA A 96 2.37 6.57 20.34
C ALA A 96 3.19 6.67 21.64
N ALA A 97 3.75 5.54 22.10
CA ALA A 97 4.66 5.48 23.25
C ALA A 97 6.02 6.17 23.00
N ASP A 98 6.41 6.34 21.74
CA ASP A 98 7.69 6.96 21.34
C ASP A 98 7.53 8.47 21.04
N VAL A 99 6.30 8.99 21.06
CA VAL A 99 6.03 10.42 20.87
C VAL A 99 6.25 11.13 22.21
N PRO A 100 7.20 12.07 22.33
CA PRO A 100 7.37 12.85 23.56
C PRO A 100 6.06 13.58 23.88
N GLN A 101 5.51 13.36 25.08
CA GLN A 101 4.33 14.08 25.54
C GLN A 101 4.68 15.56 25.70
N GLN A 102 4.09 16.38 24.83
CA GLN A 102 4.16 17.83 24.95
C GLN A 102 3.22 18.24 26.09
N HIS A 103 3.80 18.74 27.19
CA HIS A 103 3.11 19.34 28.33
C HIS A 103 2.89 20.84 28.12
#